data_AF-I0I619-F1
#
_entry.id   AF-I0I619-F1
#
_cell.length_a   1.000
_cell.length_b   1.000
_cell.length_c   1.000
_cell.angle_alpha   90.00
_cell.angle_beta   90.00
_cell.angle_gamma   90.00
#
_symmetry.space_group_name_H-M   'P 1'
#
loop_
_entity.id
_entity.type
_entity.pdbx_description
1 polymer ?
#
loop_
_entity_poly.entity_id
_entity_poly.type
_entity_poly.pdbx_seq_one_letter_code
_entity_poly.pdbx_strand_id
1 'polypeptide(L)'
;MLERLQIATAHLPTPTIDPKIISLNEEDTYRRRLQTQINHICQVLQHKLMFVLDDFDIVFKEGPLHMLEQFDSFRSDGNKGRLSYLIITKQLPTVLGRRFELEKRSKFYDLFRMNIFALTPYRRADAVHMLHYLNQQANAPLDRKELAQIHYLCGGHARLLKVVFEAWLKQPPATVDIVKYFADSPDIHQTCERIFIALHRQEREAAVLIAHNRQSEVNPLIVDHLRRRGLLKEGDSLEWFSPLWAEFLRRKRL
;
A
#
# COMPACT_ATOMS: atom_id res chain seq x y z
N MET A 1 -16.28 12.15 2.36
CA MET A 1 -16.50 11.21 3.49
C MET A 1 -17.96 11.16 3.93
N LEU A 2 -18.57 12.29 4.28
CA LEU A 2 -19.96 12.39 4.73
C LEU A 2 -20.96 11.72 3.77
N GLU A 3 -20.88 12.02 2.47
CA GLU A 3 -21.75 11.41 1.46
C GLU A 3 -21.66 9.87 1.45
N ARG A 4 -20.44 9.33 1.46
CA ARG A 4 -20.22 7.87 1.52
C ARG A 4 -20.76 7.25 2.80
N LEU A 5 -20.62 7.94 3.93
CA LEU A 5 -21.21 7.51 5.19
C LEU A 5 -22.74 7.47 5.10
N GLN A 6 -23.36 8.53 4.57
CA GLN A 6 -24.81 8.62 4.39
C GLN A 6 -25.34 7.51 3.48
N ILE A 7 -24.65 7.22 2.36
CA ILE A 7 -25.00 6.12 1.46
C ILE A 7 -24.89 4.78 2.21
N ALA A 8 -23.79 4.53 2.92
CA ALA A 8 -23.58 3.29 3.67
C ALA A 8 -24.60 3.10 4.81
N THR A 9 -25.14 4.20 5.35
CA THR A 9 -26.06 4.19 6.49
C THR A 9 -27.48 4.59 6.11
N ALA A 10 -27.84 4.54 4.82
CA ALA A 10 -29.14 5.02 4.33
C ALA A 10 -30.34 4.24 4.92
N HIS A 11 -30.11 3.02 5.38
CA HIS A 11 -31.09 2.15 6.03
C HIS A 11 -31.22 2.39 7.54
N LEU A 12 -30.33 3.19 8.14
CA LEU A 12 -30.34 3.50 9.56
C LEU A 12 -31.17 4.76 9.84
N PRO A 13 -31.73 4.89 11.06
CA PRO A 13 -32.33 6.15 11.50
C PRO A 13 -31.36 7.31 11.31
N THR A 14 -31.87 8.44 10.83
CA THR A 14 -31.08 9.65 10.65
C THR A 14 -31.07 10.50 11.92
N PRO A 15 -29.95 11.15 12.26
CA PRO A 15 -29.91 12.06 13.38
C PRO A 15 -30.78 13.27 13.13
N THR A 16 -31.46 13.74 14.18
CA THR A 16 -32.13 15.03 14.17
C THR A 16 -31.08 16.13 14.17
N ILE A 17 -31.08 16.97 13.13
CA ILE A 17 -30.16 18.12 13.03
C ILE A 17 -30.86 19.32 13.66
N ASP A 18 -30.26 19.94 14.67
CA ASP A 18 -30.78 21.19 15.24
C ASP A 18 -30.54 22.35 14.25
N PRO A 19 -31.59 22.94 13.67
CA PRO A 19 -31.46 23.99 12.67
C PRO A 19 -30.96 25.33 13.25
N LYS A 20 -30.91 25.49 14.58
CA LYS A 20 -30.52 26.76 15.23
C LYS A 20 -29.00 26.97 15.32
N ILE A 21 -28.21 25.94 15.02
CA ILE A 21 -26.75 26.02 15.12
C ILE A 21 -26.17 26.49 13.78
N ILE A 22 -25.94 27.81 13.67
CA ILE A 22 -25.32 28.43 12.49
C ILE A 22 -23.80 28.21 12.54
N SER A 23 -23.21 27.71 11.45
CA SER A 23 -21.76 27.58 11.27
C SER A 23 -21.20 28.79 10.53
N LEU A 24 -19.99 29.23 10.92
CA LEU A 24 -19.33 30.42 10.37
C LEU A 24 -18.73 30.21 8.97
N ASN A 25 -18.47 28.97 8.55
CA ASN A 25 -18.02 28.60 7.21
C ASN A 25 -18.47 27.17 6.80
N GLU A 26 -18.34 26.84 5.52
CA GLU A 26 -18.76 25.54 4.95
C GLU A 26 -17.99 24.34 5.50
N GLU A 27 -16.70 24.50 5.80
CA GLU A 27 -15.86 23.43 6.34
C GLU A 27 -16.34 23.00 7.73
N ASP A 28 -16.67 23.96 8.59
CA ASP A 28 -17.25 23.71 9.90
C ASP A 28 -18.64 23.09 9.79
N THR A 29 -19.46 23.51 8.81
CA THR A 29 -20.75 22.85 8.54
C THR A 29 -20.53 21.37 8.21
N TYR A 30 -19.60 21.08 7.30
CA TYR A 30 -19.30 19.72 6.86
C TYR A 30 -18.80 18.85 8.02
N ARG A 31 -17.81 19.36 8.77
CA ARG A 31 -17.25 18.69 9.94
C ARG A 31 -18.31 18.38 10.98
N ARG A 32 -19.18 19.35 11.31
CA ARG A 32 -20.27 19.16 12.27
C ARG A 32 -21.25 18.09 11.80
N ARG A 33 -21.69 18.14 10.54
CA ARG A 33 -22.59 17.11 9.99
C ARG A 33 -21.97 15.71 10.06
N LEU A 34 -20.67 15.60 9.75
CA LEU A 34 -19.94 14.35 9.88
C LEU A 34 -19.88 13.87 11.34
N GLN A 35 -19.52 14.75 12.29
CA GLN A 35 -19.52 14.43 13.72
C GLN A 35 -20.90 13.96 14.21
N THR A 36 -21.97 14.69 13.87
CA THR A 36 -23.34 14.33 14.28
C THR A 36 -23.71 12.95 13.77
N GLN A 37 -23.41 12.64 12.51
CA GLN A 37 -23.68 11.32 11.94
C GLN A 37 -22.87 10.22 12.65
N ILE A 38 -21.58 10.45 12.88
CA ILE A 38 -20.71 9.51 13.61
C ILE A 38 -21.23 9.28 15.03
N ASN A 39 -21.55 10.33 15.77
CA ASN A 39 -22.06 10.25 17.13
C ASN A 39 -23.40 9.52 17.18
N HIS A 40 -24.28 9.76 16.20
CA HIS A 40 -25.54 9.03 16.13
C HIS A 40 -25.32 7.53 15.95
N ILE A 41 -24.47 7.13 14.99
CA ILE A 41 -24.17 5.72 14.73
C ILE A 41 -23.50 5.07 15.95
N CYS A 42 -22.48 5.72 16.51
CA CYS A 42 -21.64 5.14 17.55
C CYS A 42 -22.28 5.22 18.93
N GLN A 43 -22.94 6.32 19.28
CA GLN A 43 -23.42 6.60 20.64
C GLN A 43 -24.93 6.41 20.79
N VAL A 44 -25.74 6.67 19.76
CA VAL A 44 -27.19 6.47 19.84
C VAL A 44 -27.55 5.05 19.40
N LEU A 45 -27.13 4.66 18.18
CA LEU A 45 -27.41 3.33 17.63
C LEU A 45 -26.47 2.23 18.17
N GLN A 46 -25.42 2.63 18.92
CA GLN A 46 -24.46 1.71 19.55
C GLN A 46 -23.73 0.79 18.56
N HIS A 47 -23.62 1.20 17.29
CA HIS A 47 -22.89 0.45 16.27
C HIS A 47 -21.40 0.78 16.26
N LYS A 48 -20.61 -0.16 15.74
CA LYS A 48 -19.20 0.08 15.43
C LYS A 48 -19.10 0.62 14.00
N LEU A 49 -18.31 1.67 13.83
CA LEU A 49 -18.03 2.30 12.55
C LEU A 49 -16.54 2.19 12.23
N MET A 50 -16.22 1.75 11.03
CA MET A 50 -14.86 1.74 10.51
C MET A 50 -14.80 2.54 9.21
N PHE A 51 -13.89 3.50 9.14
CA PHE A 51 -13.52 4.13 7.88
C PHE A 51 -12.32 3.39 7.28
N VAL A 52 -12.45 2.94 6.04
CA VAL A 52 -11.36 2.41 5.24
C VAL A 52 -10.91 3.51 4.28
N LEU A 53 -9.67 3.95 4.44
CA LEU A 53 -9.05 5.06 3.72
C LEU A 53 -7.98 4.48 2.79
N ASP A 54 -8.37 4.22 1.55
CA ASP A 54 -7.48 3.66 0.53
C ASP A 54 -6.69 4.76 -0.20
N ASP A 55 -5.48 4.42 -0.67
CA ASP A 55 -4.52 5.29 -1.35
C ASP A 55 -4.31 6.65 -0.63
N PHE A 56 -4.15 6.61 0.70
CA PHE A 56 -4.12 7.82 1.55
C PHE A 56 -2.78 8.60 1.45
N ASP A 57 -1.87 8.18 0.56
CA ASP A 57 -0.55 8.77 0.36
C ASP A 57 -0.61 10.27 0.00
N ILE A 58 -1.55 10.65 -0.88
CA ILE A 58 -1.72 12.04 -1.32
C ILE A 58 -2.17 12.92 -0.14
N VAL A 59 -3.11 12.43 0.68
CA VAL A 59 -3.61 13.17 1.83
C VAL A 59 -2.50 13.39 2.86
N PHE A 60 -1.65 12.38 3.10
CA PHE A 60 -0.47 12.57 3.96
C PHE A 60 0.57 13.52 3.37
N LYS A 61 0.70 13.61 2.04
CA LYS A 61 1.69 14.45 1.38
C LYS A 61 1.26 15.92 1.31
N GLU A 62 -0.01 16.16 0.97
CA GLU A 62 -0.49 17.48 0.58
C GLU A 62 -1.57 18.03 1.53
N GLY A 63 -2.24 17.15 2.28
CA GLY A 63 -3.32 17.52 3.18
C GLY A 63 -2.86 18.42 4.33
N PRO A 64 -3.70 19.40 4.75
CA PRO A 64 -3.37 20.25 5.87
C PRO A 64 -3.46 19.46 7.18
N LEU A 65 -2.51 19.69 8.10
CA LEU A 65 -2.44 18.95 9.37
C LEU A 65 -3.74 19.06 10.17
N HIS A 66 -4.38 20.23 10.24
CA HIS A 66 -5.62 20.41 10.99
C HIS A 66 -6.76 19.51 10.51
N MET A 67 -6.82 19.16 9.22
CA MET A 67 -7.80 18.22 8.68
C MET A 67 -7.53 16.81 9.18
N LEU A 68 -6.26 16.40 9.23
CA LEU A 68 -5.86 15.09 9.76
C LEU A 68 -6.21 14.99 11.27
N GLU A 69 -5.99 16.05 12.03
CA GLU A 69 -6.31 16.06 13.47
C GLU A 69 -7.82 15.95 13.76
N GLN A 70 -8.71 16.19 12.77
CA GLN A 70 -10.14 15.96 12.93
C GLN A 70 -10.46 14.48 13.19
N PHE A 71 -9.68 13.55 12.65
CA PHE A 71 -9.87 12.11 12.88
C PHE A 71 -9.68 11.71 14.35
N ASP A 72 -8.67 12.27 15.03
CA ASP A 72 -8.52 12.05 16.47
C ASP A 72 -9.70 12.66 17.23
N SER A 73 -10.13 13.86 16.83
CA SER A 73 -11.27 14.55 17.44
C SER A 73 -12.56 13.72 17.35
N PHE A 74 -12.88 13.17 16.17
CA PHE A 74 -14.06 12.32 15.97
C PHE A 74 -14.04 11.08 16.88
N ARG A 75 -12.86 10.46 17.08
CA ARG A 75 -12.73 9.26 17.92
C ARG A 75 -12.75 9.59 19.40
N SER A 76 -12.09 10.67 19.79
CA SER A 76 -11.94 11.08 21.19
C SER A 76 -13.21 11.72 21.77
N ASP A 77 -14.12 12.22 20.92
CA ASP A 77 -15.46 12.71 21.29
C ASP A 77 -16.44 11.56 21.60
N GLY A 78 -16.15 10.75 22.62
CA GLY A 78 -17.05 9.69 23.11
C GLY A 78 -17.13 8.42 22.24
N ASN A 79 -16.41 8.35 21.12
CA ASN A 79 -16.48 7.24 20.16
C ASN A 79 -15.36 6.19 20.30
N LYS A 80 -14.55 6.26 21.36
CA LYS A 80 -13.47 5.30 21.62
C LYS A 80 -14.03 3.87 21.73
N GLY A 81 -13.37 2.92 21.06
CA GLY A 81 -13.82 1.52 20.98
C GLY A 81 -14.95 1.24 19.99
N ARG A 82 -15.54 2.28 19.39
CA ARG A 82 -16.62 2.16 18.39
C ARG A 82 -16.24 2.74 17.04
N LEU A 83 -15.37 3.75 17.01
CA LEU A 83 -14.83 4.33 15.78
C LEU A 83 -13.40 3.86 15.52
N SER A 84 -13.18 3.24 14.37
CA SER A 84 -11.86 2.77 13.92
C SER A 84 -11.52 3.28 12.53
N TYR A 85 -10.22 3.36 12.26
CA TYR A 85 -9.68 3.77 10.96
C TYR A 85 -8.74 2.68 10.46
N LEU A 86 -8.94 2.25 9.22
CA LEU A 86 -7.99 1.44 8.47
C LEU A 86 -7.43 2.32 7.37
N ILE A 87 -6.12 2.61 7.44
CA ILE A 87 -5.43 3.45 6.46
C ILE A 87 -4.54 2.56 5.62
N ILE A 88 -4.70 2.65 4.29
CA ILE A 88 -3.89 1.92 3.32
C ILE A 88 -3.05 2.95 2.57
N THR A 89 -1.73 2.77 2.64
CA THR A 89 -0.75 3.60 1.95
C THR A 89 0.33 2.74 1.29
N LYS A 90 0.88 3.25 0.19
CA LYS A 90 2.05 2.67 -0.50
C LYS A 90 3.34 3.09 0.18
N GLN A 91 3.35 4.22 0.87
CA GLN A 91 4.50 4.76 1.59
C GLN A 91 4.23 4.80 3.09
N LEU A 92 5.24 4.48 3.89
CA LEU A 92 5.13 4.57 5.34
C LEU A 92 4.81 6.03 5.75
N PRO A 93 3.85 6.28 6.65
CA PRO A 93 3.47 7.64 7.05
C PRO A 93 4.62 8.45 7.65
N THR A 94 5.58 7.77 8.28
CA THR A 94 6.70 8.38 9.01
C THR A 94 7.97 8.55 8.20
N VAL A 95 8.03 7.96 7.02
CA VAL A 95 9.27 7.84 6.25
C VAL A 95 9.25 8.86 5.12
N LEU A 96 10.25 9.76 5.17
CA LEU A 96 10.84 10.55 4.07
C LEU A 96 9.88 11.41 3.20
N GLY A 97 10.24 12.68 2.99
CA GLY A 97 9.53 13.58 2.07
C GLY A 97 8.14 14.06 2.53
N ARG A 98 7.80 13.89 3.81
CA ARG A 98 6.55 14.42 4.39
C ARG A 98 6.69 15.90 4.72
N ARG A 99 5.58 16.64 4.58
CA ARG A 99 5.48 18.08 4.91
C ARG A 99 5.57 18.35 6.42
N PHE A 100 5.19 17.39 7.25
CA PHE A 100 5.13 17.51 8.71
C PHE A 100 5.78 16.31 9.39
N GLU A 101 6.45 16.54 10.52
CA GLU A 101 6.94 15.48 11.42
C GLU A 101 5.77 14.86 12.19
N LEU A 102 5.01 13.98 11.54
CA LEU A 102 3.80 13.37 12.10
C LEU A 102 4.07 12.69 13.46
N GLU A 103 5.21 11.98 13.58
CA GLU A 103 5.61 11.27 14.81
C GLU A 103 5.66 12.15 16.06
N LYS A 104 6.01 13.43 15.90
CA LYS A 104 6.19 14.36 17.03
C LYS A 104 5.01 15.32 17.23
N ARG A 105 4.20 15.53 16.18
CA ARG A 105 3.27 16.67 16.13
C ARG A 105 1.81 16.29 15.89
N SER A 106 1.50 15.03 15.56
CA SER A 106 0.17 14.64 15.10
C SER A 106 -0.52 13.66 16.05
N LYS A 107 -1.67 14.05 16.62
CA LYS A 107 -2.51 13.12 17.39
C LYS A 107 -3.21 12.13 16.46
N PHE A 108 -3.44 12.52 15.20
CA PHE A 108 -3.87 11.57 14.18
C PHE A 108 -2.89 10.41 14.03
N TYR A 109 -1.58 10.69 14.01
CA TYR A 109 -0.56 9.64 13.97
C TYR A 109 -0.60 8.71 15.19
N ASP A 110 -0.87 9.26 16.38
CA ASP A 110 -1.00 8.47 17.61
C ASP A 110 -2.12 7.41 17.52
N LEU A 111 -3.13 7.61 16.67
CA LEU A 111 -4.22 6.64 16.48
C LEU A 111 -3.74 5.29 15.92
N PHE A 112 -2.68 5.31 15.11
CA PHE A 112 -2.23 4.12 14.38
C PHE A 112 -0.75 3.80 14.55
N ARG A 113 0.06 4.65 15.21
CA ARG A 113 1.51 4.42 15.40
C ARG A 113 1.88 3.04 15.97
N MET A 114 1.01 2.47 16.81
CA MET A 114 1.22 1.15 17.43
C MET A 114 0.73 -0.01 16.55
N ASN A 115 0.03 0.27 15.45
CA ASN A 115 -0.67 -0.70 14.61
C ASN A 115 -0.35 -0.47 13.12
N ILE A 116 0.93 -0.30 12.80
CA ILE A 116 1.42 -0.18 11.41
C ILE A 116 1.91 -1.54 10.96
N PHE A 117 1.28 -2.08 9.91
CA PHE A 117 1.66 -3.36 9.31
C PHE A 117 2.14 -3.11 7.88
N ALA A 118 3.37 -3.55 7.57
CA ALA A 118 3.85 -3.56 6.21
C ALA A 118 3.36 -4.82 5.51
N LEU A 119 2.61 -4.66 4.41
CA LEU A 119 2.29 -5.77 3.52
C LEU A 119 3.51 -6.06 2.64
N THR A 120 4.22 -7.13 2.97
CA THR A 120 5.34 -7.61 2.17
C THR A 120 4.85 -8.46 0.99
N PRO A 121 5.70 -8.71 -0.02
CA PRO A 121 5.49 -9.82 -0.93
C PRO A 121 5.16 -11.12 -0.18
N TYR A 122 4.42 -12.01 -0.85
CA TYR A 122 4.06 -13.32 -0.33
C TYR A 122 5.29 -14.08 0.15
N ARG A 123 5.11 -14.82 1.25
CA ARG A 123 6.07 -15.86 1.61
C ARG A 123 6.02 -16.93 0.53
N ARG A 124 7.07 -17.76 0.47
CA ARG A 124 7.17 -18.86 -0.50
C ARG A 124 5.90 -19.73 -0.53
N ALA A 125 5.35 -20.09 0.63
CA ALA A 125 4.14 -20.91 0.71
C ALA A 125 2.92 -20.21 0.07
N ASP A 126 2.71 -18.94 0.38
CA ASP A 126 1.59 -18.15 -0.16
C ASP A 126 1.74 -17.92 -1.67
N ALA A 127 2.98 -17.68 -2.13
CA ALA A 127 3.27 -17.51 -3.55
C ALA A 127 3.01 -18.81 -4.35
N VAL A 128 3.37 -19.95 -3.77
CA VAL A 128 3.07 -21.27 -4.34
C VAL A 128 1.57 -21.53 -4.37
N HIS A 129 0.83 -21.21 -3.29
CA HIS A 129 -0.63 -21.32 -3.29
C HIS A 129 -1.29 -20.41 -4.33
N MET A 130 -0.83 -19.16 -4.46
CA MET A 130 -1.30 -18.24 -5.50
C MET A 130 -1.09 -18.82 -6.90
N LEU A 131 0.10 -19.35 -7.18
CA LEU A 131 0.40 -19.98 -8.47
C LEU A 131 -0.45 -21.22 -8.71
N HIS A 132 -0.68 -22.06 -7.71
CA HIS A 132 -1.58 -23.21 -7.83
C HIS A 132 -3.02 -22.78 -8.11
N TYR A 133 -3.51 -21.74 -7.43
CA TYR A 133 -4.82 -21.16 -7.70
C TYR A 133 -4.94 -20.67 -9.15
N LEU A 134 -3.96 -19.90 -9.64
CA LEU A 134 -3.93 -19.45 -11.04
C LEU A 134 -3.90 -20.65 -12.01
N ASN A 135 -3.12 -21.68 -11.70
CA ASN A 135 -2.98 -22.87 -12.53
C ASN A 135 -4.26 -23.71 -12.62
N GLN A 136 -5.03 -23.79 -11.53
CA GLN A 136 -6.33 -24.47 -11.51
C GLN A 136 -7.38 -23.77 -12.38
N GLN A 137 -7.25 -22.46 -12.57
CA GLN A 137 -8.15 -21.66 -13.41
C GLN A 137 -7.70 -21.61 -14.87
N ALA A 138 -6.53 -22.15 -15.21
CA ALA A 138 -5.98 -22.10 -16.55
C ALA A 138 -6.50 -23.24 -17.43
N ASN A 139 -6.83 -22.92 -18.69
CA ASN A 139 -7.24 -23.93 -19.67
C ASN A 139 -6.12 -24.93 -20.01
N ALA A 140 -4.87 -24.47 -19.96
CA ALA A 140 -3.67 -25.28 -20.17
C ALA A 140 -2.75 -25.11 -18.95
N PRO A 141 -2.89 -25.94 -17.91
CA PRO A 141 -2.08 -25.82 -16.70
C PRO A 141 -0.58 -26.02 -16.98
N LEU A 142 0.25 -25.20 -16.36
CA LEU A 142 1.70 -25.31 -16.35
C LEU A 142 2.16 -26.43 -15.42
N ASP A 143 3.32 -27.00 -15.71
CA ASP A 143 3.93 -28.04 -14.89
C ASP A 143 4.61 -27.45 -13.62
N ARG A 144 5.06 -28.34 -12.73
CA ARG A 144 5.67 -27.92 -11.46
C ARG A 144 7.00 -27.17 -11.65
N LYS A 145 7.77 -27.48 -12.70
CA LYS A 145 9.06 -26.81 -12.98
C LYS A 145 8.82 -25.39 -13.49
N GLU A 146 7.84 -25.21 -14.36
CA GLU A 146 7.42 -23.90 -14.86
C GLU A 146 6.90 -23.00 -13.74
N LEU A 147 6.02 -23.51 -12.86
CA LEU A 147 5.57 -22.76 -11.68
C LEU A 147 6.73 -22.38 -10.75
N ALA A 148 7.70 -23.27 -10.56
CA ALA A 148 8.89 -22.97 -9.78
C ALA A 148 9.77 -21.89 -10.43
N GLN A 149 9.90 -21.88 -11.77
CA GLN A 149 10.60 -20.85 -12.52
C GLN A 149 9.89 -19.50 -12.42
N ILE A 150 8.56 -19.47 -12.53
CA ILE A 150 7.77 -18.23 -12.33
C ILE A 150 7.99 -17.68 -10.92
N HIS A 151 7.95 -18.52 -9.90
CA HIS A 151 8.23 -18.10 -8.52
C HIS A 151 9.67 -17.56 -8.37
N TYR A 152 10.67 -18.23 -8.97
CA TYR A 152 12.04 -17.72 -8.98
C TYR A 152 12.13 -16.33 -9.62
N LEU A 153 11.45 -16.12 -10.75
CA LEU A 153 11.46 -14.86 -11.49
C LEU A 153 10.78 -13.71 -10.73
N CYS A 154 9.70 -14.01 -10.00
CA CYS A 154 8.84 -12.98 -9.38
C CYS A 154 9.07 -12.79 -7.88
N GLY A 155 9.75 -13.74 -7.23
CA GLY A 155 9.69 -13.88 -5.78
C GLY A 155 8.25 -14.01 -5.29
N GLY A 156 7.90 -13.28 -4.25
CA GLY A 156 6.55 -13.26 -3.67
C GLY A 156 5.61 -12.19 -4.21
N HIS A 157 6.00 -11.40 -5.21
CA HIS A 157 5.20 -10.22 -5.57
C HIS A 157 3.95 -10.61 -6.36
N ALA A 158 2.77 -10.51 -5.73
CA ALA A 158 1.50 -11.03 -6.24
C ALA A 158 1.17 -10.61 -7.69
N ARG A 159 1.35 -9.32 -8.03
CA ARG A 159 1.09 -8.82 -9.39
C ARG A 159 2.11 -9.36 -10.39
N LEU A 160 3.39 -9.50 -10.01
CA LEU A 160 4.42 -10.04 -10.91
C LEU A 160 4.15 -11.53 -11.18
N LEU A 161 3.86 -12.30 -10.12
CA LEU A 161 3.46 -13.72 -10.25
C LEU A 161 2.33 -13.89 -11.26
N LYS A 162 1.27 -13.09 -11.14
CA LYS A 162 0.13 -13.14 -12.07
C LYS A 162 0.52 -12.79 -13.50
N VAL A 163 1.22 -11.67 -13.72
CA VAL A 163 1.55 -11.20 -15.07
C VAL A 163 2.54 -12.14 -15.77
N VAL A 164 3.54 -12.65 -15.05
CA VAL A 164 4.49 -13.62 -15.62
C VAL A 164 3.79 -14.95 -15.90
N PHE A 165 2.90 -15.42 -15.03
CA PHE A 165 2.10 -16.62 -15.28
C PHE A 165 1.23 -16.48 -16.54
N GLU A 166 0.51 -15.37 -16.69
CA GLU A 166 -0.30 -15.09 -17.88
C GLU A 166 0.55 -14.96 -19.14
N ALA A 167 1.73 -14.34 -19.06
CA ALA A 167 2.67 -14.25 -20.17
C ALA A 167 3.20 -15.63 -20.58
N TRP A 168 3.53 -16.48 -19.60
CA TRP A 168 4.02 -17.85 -19.82
C TRP A 168 2.98 -18.71 -20.55
N LEU A 169 1.71 -18.62 -20.16
CA LEU A 169 0.62 -19.34 -20.82
C LEU A 169 0.42 -18.90 -22.27
N LYS A 170 0.58 -17.61 -22.56
CA LYS A 170 0.44 -17.06 -23.92
C LYS A 170 1.60 -17.45 -24.80
N GLN A 171 2.81 -17.34 -24.28
CA GLN A 171 4.04 -17.62 -25.00
C GLN A 171 5.11 -18.13 -24.03
N PRO A 172 5.32 -19.44 -23.96
CA PRO A 172 6.41 -20.02 -23.18
C PRO A 172 7.76 -19.47 -23.66
N PRO A 173 8.75 -19.35 -22.75
CA PRO A 173 10.05 -18.80 -23.10
C PRO A 173 10.74 -19.65 -24.17
N ALA A 174 11.17 -19.01 -25.25
CA ALA A 174 11.88 -19.67 -26.35
C ALA A 174 13.40 -19.77 -26.12
N THR A 175 13.90 -19.24 -25.00
CA THR A 175 15.34 -19.11 -24.71
C THR A 175 15.68 -19.64 -23.33
N VAL A 176 16.96 -19.98 -23.12
CA VAL A 176 17.48 -20.37 -21.81
C VAL A 176 17.56 -19.17 -20.85
N ASP A 177 17.77 -17.97 -21.39
CA ASP A 177 17.76 -16.72 -20.59
C ASP A 177 16.33 -16.22 -20.39
N ILE A 178 15.62 -16.93 -19.50
CA ILE A 178 14.23 -16.63 -19.14
C ILE A 178 14.09 -15.25 -18.47
N VAL A 179 15.13 -14.76 -17.78
CA VAL A 179 15.08 -13.45 -17.12
C VAL A 179 15.03 -12.36 -18.18
N LYS A 180 15.94 -12.39 -19.15
CA LYS A 180 15.96 -11.41 -20.24
C LYS A 180 14.69 -11.50 -21.08
N TYR A 181 14.25 -12.71 -21.42
CA TYR A 181 13.02 -12.95 -22.18
C TYR A 181 11.81 -12.23 -21.56
N PHE A 182 11.58 -12.43 -20.27
CA PHE A 182 10.46 -11.81 -19.57
C PHE A 182 10.70 -10.33 -19.22
N ALA A 183 11.94 -9.90 -19.01
CA ALA A 183 12.26 -8.49 -18.79
C ALA A 183 11.99 -7.60 -20.02
N ASP A 184 12.01 -8.19 -21.22
CA ASP A 184 11.69 -7.50 -22.49
C ASP A 184 10.17 -7.42 -22.73
N SER A 185 9.34 -8.10 -21.93
CA SER A 185 7.89 -8.03 -22.04
C SER A 185 7.34 -6.67 -21.55
N PRO A 186 6.52 -5.97 -22.36
CA PRO A 186 5.93 -4.69 -21.96
C PRO A 186 5.08 -4.74 -20.68
N ASP A 187 4.31 -5.82 -20.49
CA ASP A 187 3.41 -5.98 -19.32
C ASP A 187 4.21 -6.16 -18.02
N ILE A 188 5.32 -6.90 -18.10
CA ILE A 188 6.24 -7.13 -16.98
C ILE A 188 7.00 -5.84 -16.68
N HIS A 189 7.50 -5.16 -17.71
CA HIS A 189 8.14 -3.86 -17.56
C HIS A 189 7.20 -2.84 -16.89
N GLN A 190 5.94 -2.73 -17.35
CA GLN A 190 4.95 -1.84 -16.75
C GLN A 190 4.67 -2.20 -15.29
N THR A 191 4.66 -3.50 -14.96
CA THR A 191 4.47 -3.94 -13.58
C THR A 191 5.65 -3.54 -12.69
N CYS A 192 6.89 -3.72 -13.16
CA CYS A 192 8.07 -3.21 -12.46
C CYS A 192 8.05 -1.68 -12.35
N GLU A 193 7.66 -0.95 -13.40
CA GLU A 193 7.54 0.51 -13.35
C GLU A 193 6.58 0.96 -12.25
N ARG A 194 5.44 0.28 -12.10
CA ARG A 194 4.46 0.58 -11.03
C ARG A 194 5.04 0.34 -9.65
N ILE A 195 5.80 -0.74 -9.46
CA ILE A 195 6.51 -1.01 -8.19
C ILE A 195 7.49 0.13 -7.91
N PHE A 196 8.27 0.54 -8.91
CA PHE A 196 9.28 1.59 -8.81
C PHE A 196 8.68 2.96 -8.47
N ILE A 197 7.63 3.38 -9.18
CA ILE A 197 6.97 4.67 -8.94
C ILE A 197 6.30 4.71 -7.56
N ALA A 198 5.86 3.57 -7.03
CA ALA A 198 5.30 3.48 -5.67
C ALA A 198 6.34 3.68 -4.56
N LEU A 199 7.65 3.55 -4.88
CA LEU A 199 8.73 3.87 -3.94
C LEU A 199 8.90 5.38 -3.79
N HIS A 200 9.30 5.80 -2.60
CA HIS A 200 9.70 7.18 -2.34
C HIS A 200 10.94 7.54 -3.18
N ARG A 201 11.16 8.83 -3.45
CA ARG A 201 12.27 9.30 -4.29
C ARG A 201 13.63 8.72 -3.85
N GLN A 202 13.93 8.79 -2.56
CA GLN A 202 15.21 8.31 -2.03
C GLN A 202 15.31 6.78 -2.04
N GLU A 203 14.19 6.05 -1.93
CA GLU A 203 14.16 4.60 -2.13
C GLU A 203 14.43 4.24 -3.60
N ARG A 204 13.90 5.01 -4.56
CA ARG A 204 14.19 4.83 -5.98
C ARG A 204 15.66 5.05 -6.30
N GLU A 205 16.22 6.16 -5.81
CA GLU A 205 17.65 6.49 -5.98
C GLU A 205 18.54 5.38 -5.38
N ALA A 206 18.24 4.96 -4.15
CA ALA A 206 18.92 3.82 -3.50
C ALA A 206 18.80 2.53 -4.31
N ALA A 207 17.61 2.21 -4.83
CA ALA A 207 17.38 0.99 -5.59
C ALA A 207 18.19 0.95 -6.89
N VAL A 208 18.27 2.07 -7.61
CA VAL A 208 19.12 2.17 -8.81
C VAL A 208 20.59 2.08 -8.45
N LEU A 209 21.06 2.74 -7.39
CA LEU A 209 22.46 2.65 -6.93
C LEU A 209 22.85 1.21 -6.55
N ILE A 210 22.02 0.51 -5.77
CA ILE A 210 22.26 -0.89 -5.39
C ILE A 210 22.32 -1.78 -6.64
N ALA A 211 21.40 -1.59 -7.60
CA ALA A 211 21.41 -2.38 -8.83
C ALA A 211 22.64 -2.15 -9.71
N HIS A 212 23.32 -1.00 -9.56
CA HIS A 212 24.56 -0.65 -10.25
C HIS A 212 25.83 -0.92 -9.41
N ASN A 213 25.72 -1.70 -8.33
CA ASN A 213 26.83 -2.02 -7.41
C ASN A 213 27.46 -0.79 -6.72
N ARG A 214 26.68 0.27 -6.52
CA ARG A 214 27.08 1.51 -5.81
C ARG A 214 26.50 1.56 -4.41
N GLN A 215 26.37 0.42 -3.74
CA GLN A 215 25.75 0.31 -2.42
C GLN A 215 26.44 1.13 -1.32
N SER A 216 27.74 1.43 -1.45
CA SER A 216 28.47 2.28 -0.51
C SER A 216 27.95 3.72 -0.44
N GLU A 217 27.20 4.16 -1.45
CA GLU A 217 26.63 5.51 -1.53
C GLU A 217 25.21 5.58 -0.95
N VAL A 218 24.65 4.44 -0.52
CA VAL A 218 23.28 4.34 -0.07
C VAL A 218 23.22 4.47 1.44
N ASN A 219 22.32 5.33 1.93
CA ASN A 219 22.05 5.45 3.35
C ASN A 219 21.54 4.11 3.93
N PRO A 220 22.19 3.55 4.97
CA PRO A 220 21.79 2.28 5.58
C PRO A 220 20.34 2.23 6.06
N LEU A 221 19.77 3.36 6.48
CA LEU A 221 18.35 3.45 6.86
C LEU A 221 17.42 3.15 5.68
N ILE A 222 17.79 3.57 4.47
CA ILE A 222 17.00 3.30 3.26
C ILE A 222 17.10 1.82 2.88
N VAL A 223 18.26 1.20 3.08
CA VAL A 223 18.43 -0.25 2.92
C VAL A 223 17.51 -1.02 3.87
N ASP A 224 17.46 -0.61 5.14
CA ASP A 224 16.55 -1.21 6.13
C ASP A 224 15.08 -1.05 5.71
N HIS A 225 14.70 0.12 5.19
CA HIS A 225 13.34 0.32 4.65
C HIS A 225 13.03 -0.60 3.47
N LEU A 226 13.95 -0.74 2.50
CA LEU A 226 13.78 -1.66 1.37
C LEU A 226 13.65 -3.12 1.82
N ARG A 227 14.39 -3.53 2.87
CA ARG A 227 14.26 -4.85 3.49
C ARG A 227 12.92 -5.04 4.19
N ARG A 228 12.47 -4.07 5.01
CA ARG A 228 11.16 -4.13 5.68
C ARG A 228 9.98 -4.22 4.71
N ARG A 229 10.13 -3.63 3.52
CA ARG A 229 9.15 -3.76 2.42
C ARG A 229 9.21 -5.11 1.70
N GLY A 230 10.23 -5.92 1.96
CA GLY A 230 10.49 -7.19 1.28
C GLY A 230 10.98 -7.04 -0.16
N LEU A 231 11.54 -5.88 -0.53
CA LEU A 231 12.16 -5.67 -1.85
C LEU A 231 13.59 -6.19 -1.89
N LEU A 232 14.28 -6.16 -0.75
CA LEU A 232 15.52 -6.89 -0.55
C LEU A 232 15.21 -8.17 0.25
N LYS A 233 15.92 -9.25 -0.06
CA LYS A 233 15.87 -10.48 0.73
C LYS A 233 16.45 -10.23 2.12
N GLU A 234 16.03 -11.06 3.07
CA GLU A 234 16.60 -11.09 4.41
C GLU A 234 18.06 -11.59 4.37
N GLY A 235 18.90 -11.04 5.25
CA GLY A 235 20.33 -11.36 5.34
C GLY A 235 21.24 -10.18 5.02
N ASP A 236 22.55 -10.43 5.08
CA ASP A 236 23.57 -9.40 4.92
C ASP A 236 23.78 -8.98 3.45
N SER A 237 23.43 -9.86 2.50
CA SER A 237 23.51 -9.55 1.08
C SER A 237 22.41 -8.59 0.64
N LEU A 238 22.71 -7.73 -0.34
CA LEU A 238 21.76 -6.83 -0.98
C LEU A 238 21.09 -7.49 -2.19
N GLU A 239 20.56 -8.69 -1.95
CA GLU A 239 19.86 -9.43 -3.00
C GLU A 239 18.43 -8.94 -3.16
N TRP A 240 18.03 -8.70 -4.40
CA TRP A 240 16.65 -8.36 -4.74
C TRP A 240 15.70 -9.55 -4.58
N PHE A 241 14.44 -9.27 -4.24
CA PHE A 241 13.39 -10.28 -4.13
C PHE A 241 13.10 -11.02 -5.45
N SER A 242 13.41 -10.38 -6.59
CA SER A 242 13.11 -10.86 -7.93
C SER A 242 14.26 -10.53 -8.89
N PRO A 243 14.71 -11.49 -9.72
CA PRO A 243 15.67 -11.21 -10.79
C PRO A 243 15.09 -10.33 -11.90
N LEU A 244 13.77 -10.40 -12.17
CA LEU A 244 13.11 -9.47 -13.10
C LEU A 244 13.16 -8.03 -12.59
N TRP A 245 12.96 -7.84 -11.29
CA TRP A 245 13.13 -6.55 -10.63
C TRP A 245 14.57 -6.05 -10.71
N ALA A 246 15.55 -6.92 -10.43
CA ALA A 246 16.96 -6.58 -10.53
C ALA A 246 17.37 -6.15 -11.95
N GLU A 247 16.92 -6.87 -12.96
CA GLU A 247 17.18 -6.56 -14.38
C GLU A 247 16.50 -5.25 -14.79
N PHE A 248 15.26 -5.03 -14.37
CA PHE A 248 14.57 -3.76 -14.59
C PHE A 248 15.35 -2.56 -14.00
N LEU A 249 15.86 -2.68 -12.77
CA LEU A 249 16.63 -1.61 -12.13
C LEU A 249 17.98 -1.37 -12.81
N ARG A 250 18.65 -2.42 -13.30
CA ARG A 250 19.90 -2.28 -14.08
C ARG A 250 19.72 -1.49 -15.38
N ARG A 251 18.52 -1.53 -15.97
CA ARG A 251 18.19 -0.79 -17.19
C ARG A 251 17.78 0.66 -16.92
N LYS A 252 17.51 1.03 -15.65
CA LYS A 252 17.21 2.41 -15.28
C LYS A 252 18.49 3.23 -15.31
N ARG A 253 18.40 4.42 -15.90
CA ARG A 253 19.50 5.39 -15.85
C ARG A 253 19.64 5.93 -14.42
N LEU A 254 20.89 6.08 -14.00
CA LEU A 254 21.27 6.83 -12.79
C LEU A 254 20.96 8.31 -12.94
#